data_AF-A0A7S3KFB1-F1
#
_entry.id   AF-A0A7S3KFB1-F1
#
_cell.length_a   1.000
_cell.length_b   1.000
_cell.length_c   1.000
_cell.angle_alpha   90.00
_cell.angle_beta   90.00
_cell.angle_gamma   90.00
#
_symmetry.space_group_name_H-M   'P 1'
#
loop_
_entity.id
_entity.type
_entity.pdbx_description
1 polymer ?
#
loop_
_entity_poly.entity_id
_entity_poly.type
_entity_poly.pdbx_seq_one_letter_code
_entity_poly.pdbx_strand_id
1 'polypeptide(L)'
;ENEIDKGRKETKANDDEPEIEELTPIEKFFRNYWNSWMNKFKFLIFAVTIIWVSFAIWRVTRFKTAKNPIQRLESDHPLEVLDHMVQNDFHSALNTGKIEVSFVWGLEGLDKKGVGRWDPTNLGKLIYDDTFNLAPEANQQRLLDICADLRNQDLVENRVVTC
;
A
#
# COMPACT_ATOMS: atom_id res chain seq x y z
N GLU A 1 44.40 21.44 -41.17
CA GLU A 1 43.00 21.09 -40.85
C GLU A 1 42.41 20.38 -42.05
N ASN A 2 42.57 19.06 -42.11
CA ASN A 2 41.69 18.03 -41.53
C ASN A 2 40.40 17.93 -42.36
N GLU A 3 40.29 16.88 -43.20
CA GLU A 3 39.47 15.67 -42.94
C GLU A 3 37.99 16.01 -43.23
N ILE A 4 37.29 15.46 -44.23
CA ILE A 4 36.93 14.05 -44.43
C ILE A 4 36.48 13.89 -45.88
N ASP A 5 37.11 12.97 -46.61
CA ASP A 5 36.67 12.43 -47.89
C ASP A 5 36.23 10.99 -47.65
N LYS A 6 34.97 10.66 -47.94
CA LYS A 6 34.62 9.45 -48.70
C LYS A 6 33.12 9.27 -48.89
N GLY A 7 32.71 9.52 -50.13
CA GLY A 7 32.19 8.43 -50.97
C GLY A 7 30.85 7.82 -50.59
N ARG A 8 29.78 8.53 -50.91
CA ARG A 8 28.49 7.93 -51.30
C ARG A 8 28.74 7.02 -52.51
N LYS A 9 28.56 5.70 -52.34
CA LYS A 9 28.31 4.78 -53.45
C LYS A 9 27.03 4.02 -53.18
N GLU A 10 26.00 4.43 -53.91
CA GLU A 10 24.80 3.62 -54.14
C GLU A 10 25.23 2.30 -54.80
N THR A 11 24.80 1.18 -54.24
CA THR A 11 24.88 -0.11 -54.95
C THR A 11 23.53 -0.82 -54.85
N LYS A 12 23.12 -1.30 -56.01
CA LYS A 12 21.79 -1.72 -56.45
C LYS A 12 21.24 -2.95 -55.73
N ALA A 13 19.92 -3.02 -55.69
CA ALA A 13 19.13 -4.24 -55.47
C ALA A 13 19.58 -5.36 -56.41
N ASN A 14 19.84 -6.53 -55.84
CA ASN A 14 19.85 -7.84 -56.51
C ASN A 14 19.65 -8.93 -55.45
N ASP A 15 18.56 -9.68 -55.61
CA ASP A 15 18.28 -11.04 -55.12
C ASP A 15 18.64 -11.37 -53.66
N ASP A 16 17.67 -11.13 -52.76
CA ASP A 16 17.70 -11.59 -51.37
C ASP A 16 17.53 -13.12 -51.28
N GLU A 17 18.58 -13.89 -51.58
CA GLU A 17 18.87 -15.07 -50.76
C GLU A 17 18.96 -14.59 -49.31
N PRO A 18 18.32 -15.26 -48.33
CA PRO A 18 18.36 -14.77 -46.96
C PRO A 18 19.82 -14.74 -46.52
N GLU A 19 20.35 -13.52 -46.38
CA GLU A 19 21.67 -13.25 -45.81
C GLU A 19 21.74 -14.08 -44.52
N ILE A 20 22.62 -15.09 -44.52
CA ILE A 20 22.78 -15.95 -43.35
C ILE A 20 23.44 -15.06 -42.32
N GLU A 21 22.62 -14.33 -41.56
CA GLU A 21 23.03 -13.47 -40.47
C GLU A 21 23.98 -14.31 -39.62
N GLU A 22 25.27 -13.98 -39.64
CA GLU A 22 26.30 -14.79 -39.00
C GLU A 22 26.09 -14.71 -37.50
N LEU A 23 25.28 -15.63 -37.00
CA LEU A 23 24.86 -15.56 -35.61
C LEU A 23 26.08 -15.67 -34.72
N THR A 24 26.08 -14.78 -33.74
CA THR A 24 27.07 -14.75 -32.69
C THR A 24 27.12 -16.11 -31.97
N PRO A 25 28.25 -16.49 -31.37
CA PRO A 25 28.35 -17.74 -30.62
C PRO A 25 27.27 -17.90 -29.55
N ILE A 26 26.84 -16.79 -28.93
CA ILE A 26 25.74 -16.76 -27.94
C ILE A 26 24.40 -17.14 -28.59
N GLU A 27 24.08 -16.58 -29.75
CA GLU A 27 22.82 -16.83 -30.46
C GLU A 27 22.75 -18.27 -30.99
N LYS A 28 23.89 -18.81 -31.47
CA LYS A 28 23.98 -20.22 -31.87
C LYS A 28 23.74 -21.17 -30.71
N PHE A 29 24.25 -20.85 -29.51
CA PHE A 29 23.98 -21.63 -28.29
C PHE A 29 22.48 -21.62 -27.94
N PHE A 30 21.86 -20.44 -27.87
CA PHE A 30 20.45 -20.33 -27.50
C PHE A 30 19.51 -20.97 -28.53
N ARG A 31 19.80 -20.80 -29.82
CA ARG A 31 18.97 -21.34 -30.89
C ARG A 31 19.06 -22.86 -31.02
N ASN A 32 20.26 -23.42 -30.91
CA ASN A 32 20.46 -24.84 -31.23
C ASN A 32 20.47 -25.71 -29.97
N TYR A 33 21.31 -25.37 -28.99
CA TYR A 33 21.50 -26.21 -27.81
C TYR A 33 20.38 -25.99 -26.79
N TRP A 34 20.16 -24.73 -26.39
CA TRP A 34 19.15 -24.38 -25.39
C TRP A 34 17.73 -24.68 -25.88
N ASN A 35 17.37 -24.27 -27.10
CA ASN A 35 16.02 -24.50 -27.63
C ASN A 35 15.70 -25.99 -27.81
N SER A 36 16.67 -26.80 -28.28
CA SER A 36 16.49 -28.25 -28.40
C SER A 36 16.30 -28.90 -27.04
N TRP A 37 17.10 -28.51 -26.04
CA TRP A 37 16.95 -28.95 -24.67
C TRP A 37 15.61 -28.51 -24.04
N MET A 38 15.22 -27.25 -24.23
CA MET A 38 13.97 -26.68 -23.72
C MET A 38 12.75 -27.38 -24.31
N ASN A 39 12.75 -27.64 -25.62
CA ASN A 39 11.67 -28.37 -26.28
C ASN A 39 11.59 -29.83 -25.84
N LYS A 40 12.72 -30.46 -25.50
CA LYS A 40 12.76 -31.82 -24.94
C LYS A 40 12.12 -31.89 -23.55
N PHE A 41 12.32 -30.88 -22.71
CA PHE A 41 11.82 -30.85 -21.32
C PHE A 41 10.60 -29.94 -21.11
N LYS A 42 9.97 -29.44 -22.17
CA LYS A 42 8.90 -28.42 -22.11
C LYS A 42 7.76 -28.75 -21.13
N PHE A 43 7.31 -30.01 -21.13
CA PHE A 43 6.21 -30.44 -20.26
C PHE A 43 6.64 -30.55 -18.79
N LEU A 44 7.89 -30.94 -18.54
CA LEU A 44 8.45 -31.01 -17.19
C LEU A 44 8.60 -29.61 -16.61
N ILE A 45 9.16 -28.68 -17.38
CA ILE A 45 9.32 -27.28 -16.98
C ILE A 45 7.95 -26.66 -16.69
N PHE A 46 6.98 -26.84 -17.58
CA PHE A 46 5.63 -26.31 -17.40
C PHE A 46 4.95 -26.86 -16.14
N ALA A 47 5.06 -28.16 -15.88
CA ALA A 47 4.51 -28.78 -14.67
C ALA A 47 5.15 -28.20 -13.40
N VAL A 48 6.48 -28.04 -13.39
CA VAL A 48 7.20 -27.42 -12.25
C VAL A 48 6.77 -25.98 -12.05
N THR A 49 6.62 -25.19 -13.12
CA THR A 49 6.15 -23.79 -13.03
C THR A 49 4.74 -23.72 -12.45
N ILE A 50 3.81 -24.58 -12.87
CA ILE A 50 2.45 -24.62 -12.32
C ILE A 50 2.47 -24.96 -10.82
N ILE A 51 3.28 -25.94 -10.41
CA ILE A 51 3.42 -26.32 -9.00
C ILE A 51 3.96 -25.12 -8.20
N TRP A 52 4.97 -24.43 -8.72
CA TRP A 52 5.58 -23.27 -8.07
C TRP A 52 4.62 -22.09 -7.95
N VAL A 53 3.86 -21.78 -9.01
CA VAL A 53 2.85 -20.72 -9.00
C VAL A 53 1.71 -21.05 -8.04
N SER A 54 1.23 -22.29 -8.04
CA SER A 54 0.19 -22.75 -7.11
C SER A 54 0.66 -22.63 -5.66
N PHE A 55 1.91 -23.00 -5.39
CA PHE A 55 2.52 -22.83 -4.08
C PHE A 55 2.67 -21.36 -3.69
N ALA A 56 3.08 -20.49 -4.62
CA ALA A 56 3.16 -19.05 -4.38
C ALA A 56 1.80 -18.46 -4.03
N ILE A 57 0.74 -18.78 -4.78
CA ILE A 57 -0.63 -18.33 -4.49
C ILE A 57 -1.06 -18.79 -3.10
N TRP A 58 -0.83 -20.05 -2.75
CA TRP A 58 -1.12 -20.57 -1.41
C TRP A 58 -0.35 -19.86 -0.29
N ARG A 59 0.87 -19.40 -0.56
CA ARG A 59 1.64 -18.58 0.39
C ARG A 59 1.09 -17.16 0.51
N VAL A 60 0.67 -16.57 -0.60
CA VAL A 60 0.09 -15.21 -0.63
C VAL A 60 -1.19 -15.13 0.19
N THR A 61 -2.03 -16.17 0.21
CA THR A 61 -3.24 -16.18 1.07
C THR A 61 -2.94 -16.11 2.56
N ARG A 62 -1.68 -16.29 2.97
CA ARG A 62 -1.24 -16.16 4.37
C ARG A 62 -0.58 -14.82 4.67
N PHE A 63 -0.53 -13.89 3.73
CA PHE A 63 -0.06 -12.55 4.03
C PHE A 63 -0.98 -11.88 5.04
N LYS A 64 -0.37 -11.42 6.13
CA LYS A 64 -1.04 -10.62 7.15
C LYS A 64 -0.92 -9.16 6.76
N THR A 65 -1.94 -8.37 7.06
CA THR A 65 -1.86 -6.91 6.95
C THR A 65 -0.66 -6.41 7.75
N ALA A 66 0.06 -5.44 7.19
CA ALA A 66 1.17 -4.78 7.88
C ALA A 66 0.65 -4.22 9.21
N LYS A 67 1.21 -4.70 10.32
CA LYS A 67 0.88 -4.22 11.67
C LYS A 67 1.82 -3.12 12.15
N ASN A 68 2.96 -2.99 11.50
CA ASN A 68 3.99 -2.04 11.90
C ASN A 68 3.70 -0.68 11.25
N PRO A 69 4.06 0.43 11.92
CA PRO A 69 4.07 1.74 11.28
C PRO A 69 4.90 1.68 9.99
N ILE A 70 4.54 2.51 9.01
CA ILE A 70 5.26 2.57 7.74
C ILE A 70 6.70 2.95 8.04
N GLN A 71 7.62 2.02 7.77
CA GLN A 71 9.05 2.28 7.80
C GLN A 71 9.35 3.36 6.75
N ARG A 72 9.72 4.55 7.22
CA ARG A 72 9.93 5.72 6.35
C ARG A 72 11.38 5.85 5.91
N LEU A 73 12.30 5.33 6.71
CA LEU A 73 13.75 5.42 6.50
C LEU A 73 14.38 4.02 6.49
N GLU A 74 15.62 3.93 6.03
CA GLU A 74 16.41 2.71 6.10
C GLU A 74 16.49 2.20 7.55
N SER A 75 16.51 0.89 7.76
CA SER A 75 16.40 0.29 9.10
C SER A 75 17.53 0.68 10.05
N ASP A 76 18.70 1.06 9.52
CA ASP A 76 19.86 1.47 10.32
C ASP A 76 19.88 2.99 10.61
N HIS A 77 18.95 3.75 10.04
CA HIS A 77 18.93 5.18 10.19
C HIS A 77 18.63 5.53 11.67
N PRO A 78 19.40 6.41 12.33
CA PRO A 78 19.25 6.69 13.75
C PRO A 78 17.83 7.09 14.18
N LEU A 79 17.09 7.78 13.31
CA LEU A 79 15.70 8.15 13.56
C LEU A 79 14.74 6.95 13.53
N GLU A 80 14.99 5.95 12.68
CA GLU A 80 14.15 4.74 12.60
C GLU A 80 14.44 3.82 13.79
N VAL A 81 15.72 3.70 14.17
CA VAL A 81 16.14 2.98 15.38
C VAL A 81 15.50 3.59 16.62
N LEU A 82 15.49 4.93 16.71
CA LEU A 82 14.84 5.63 17.81
C LEU A 82 13.31 5.43 17.80
N ASP A 83 12.65 5.54 16.65
CA ASP A 83 11.21 5.28 16.53
C ASP A 83 10.87 3.85 16.97
N HIS A 84 11.65 2.87 16.51
CA HIS A 84 11.49 1.48 16.90
C HIS A 84 11.66 1.27 18.42
N MET A 85 12.66 1.89 19.05
CA MET A 85 12.84 1.83 20.50
C MET A 85 11.66 2.48 21.24
N VAL A 86 11.23 3.68 20.81
CA VAL A 86 10.09 4.38 21.42
C VAL A 86 8.79 3.58 21.31
N GLN A 87 8.55 2.95 20.16
CA GLN A 87 7.32 2.19 19.90
C GLN A 87 7.32 0.81 20.56
N ASN A 88 8.47 0.12 20.69
CA ASN A 88 8.50 -1.27 21.14
C ASN A 88 9.07 -1.48 22.54
N ASP A 89 10.02 -0.65 22.98
CA ASP A 89 10.76 -0.88 24.23
C ASP A 89 10.22 -0.06 25.40
N PHE A 90 9.49 1.03 25.14
CA PHE A 90 8.83 1.82 26.17
C PHE A 90 7.36 1.43 26.30
N HIS A 91 6.95 1.07 27.51
CA HIS A 91 5.54 0.95 27.89
C HIS A 91 4.91 2.36 27.97
N SER A 92 4.64 2.98 26.82
CA SER A 92 3.85 4.21 26.79
C SER A 92 2.36 3.85 26.98
N ALA A 93 1.60 4.70 27.67
CA ALA A 93 0.16 4.51 27.85
C ALA A 93 -0.61 4.42 26.51
N LEU A 94 -0.02 4.94 25.43
CA LEU A 94 -0.53 4.89 24.05
C LEU A 94 -0.53 3.46 23.48
N ASN A 95 0.32 2.56 23.99
CA ASN A 95 0.41 1.16 23.54
C ASN A 95 -0.48 0.20 24.32
N THR A 96 -1.43 0.70 25.12
CA THR A 96 -2.34 -0.17 25.88
C THR A 96 -3.38 -0.89 25.00
N GLY A 97 -3.38 -0.69 23.68
CA GLY A 97 -4.35 -1.30 22.77
C GLY A 97 -5.79 -0.83 23.03
N LYS A 98 -5.94 0.25 23.80
CA LYS A 98 -7.23 0.84 24.16
C LYS A 98 -7.63 1.84 23.07
N ILE A 99 -8.87 1.75 22.64
CA ILE A 99 -9.43 2.64 21.63
C ILE A 99 -10.15 3.76 22.40
N GLU A 100 -9.70 5.00 22.20
CA GLU A 100 -10.44 6.17 22.66
C GLU A 100 -11.61 6.42 21.71
N VAL A 101 -12.83 6.42 22.25
CA VAL A 101 -14.06 6.66 21.48
C VAL A 101 -14.63 8.00 21.92
N SER A 102 -14.65 8.97 21.02
CA SER A 102 -15.24 10.29 21.25
C SER A 102 -16.61 10.40 20.60
N PHE A 103 -17.63 10.72 21.39
CA PHE A 103 -18.95 11.08 20.88
C PHE A 103 -19.06 12.59 20.74
N VAL A 104 -19.54 13.06 19.60
CA VAL A 104 -19.73 14.48 19.29
C VAL A 104 -21.16 14.69 18.80
N TRP A 105 -21.83 15.71 19.30
CA TRP A 105 -23.21 16.07 18.94
C TRP A 105 -23.28 17.52 18.42
N GLY A 106 -24.39 17.88 17.80
CA GLY A 106 -24.61 19.22 17.25
C GLY A 106 -24.01 19.46 15.86
N LEU A 107 -23.58 18.39 15.19
CA LEU A 107 -23.13 18.42 13.81
C LEU A 107 -24.07 17.56 12.97
N GLU A 108 -24.63 18.14 11.90
CA GLU A 108 -25.38 17.39 10.89
C GLU A 108 -24.41 16.68 9.93
N GLY A 109 -23.25 17.30 9.67
CA GLY A 109 -22.21 16.69 8.86
C GLY A 109 -21.19 17.67 8.32
N LEU A 110 -20.62 17.32 7.17
CA LEU A 110 -19.55 18.07 6.50
C LEU A 110 -19.95 18.30 5.04
N ASP A 111 -20.11 19.56 4.64
CA ASP A 111 -20.31 19.94 3.26
C ASP A 111 -19.01 19.77 2.48
N LYS A 112 -19.03 18.82 1.53
CA LYS A 112 -17.90 18.51 0.64
C LYS A 112 -18.05 19.15 -0.74
N LYS A 113 -19.03 20.04 -0.95
CA LYS A 113 -19.16 20.78 -2.22
C LYS A 113 -17.91 21.62 -2.47
N GLY A 114 -17.27 21.39 -3.62
CA GLY A 114 -16.02 22.07 -3.98
C GLY A 114 -14.77 21.53 -3.29
N VAL A 115 -14.87 20.46 -2.49
CA VAL A 115 -13.71 19.74 -1.96
C VAL A 115 -13.12 18.86 -3.06
N GLY A 116 -11.92 19.20 -3.51
CA GLY A 116 -11.19 18.41 -4.48
C GLY A 116 -10.64 17.14 -3.82
N ARG A 117 -10.79 15.99 -4.48
CA ARG A 117 -10.20 14.70 -4.02
C ARG A 117 -8.69 14.79 -3.77
N TRP A 118 -8.02 15.71 -4.45
CA TRP A 118 -6.57 15.90 -4.44
C TRP A 118 -6.12 17.17 -3.70
N ASP A 119 -7.04 17.88 -3.05
CA ASP A 119 -6.71 19.06 -2.25
C ASP A 119 -6.76 18.68 -0.76
N PRO A 120 -5.61 18.39 -0.13
CA PRO A 120 -5.58 17.98 1.27
C PRO A 120 -5.85 19.14 2.23
N THR A 121 -5.84 20.38 1.74
CA THR A 121 -6.03 21.57 2.58
C THR A 121 -7.49 21.96 2.73
N ASN A 122 -8.32 21.64 1.73
CA ASN A 122 -9.74 21.90 1.76
C ASN A 122 -10.51 20.66 2.27
N LEU A 123 -10.84 20.66 3.56
CA LEU A 123 -11.62 19.57 4.16
C LEU A 123 -13.14 19.76 4.02
N GLY A 124 -13.59 20.92 3.52
CA GLY A 124 -15.00 21.30 3.47
C GLY A 124 -15.44 22.16 4.65
N LYS A 125 -16.74 22.38 4.78
CA LYS A 125 -17.34 23.22 5.82
C LYS A 125 -18.25 22.40 6.73
N LEU A 126 -18.12 22.58 8.04
CA LEU A 126 -18.99 21.91 9.01
C LEU A 126 -20.41 22.45 8.87
N ILE A 127 -21.39 21.54 8.92
CA ILE A 127 -22.82 21.85 8.97
C ILE A 127 -23.27 21.57 10.41
N TYR A 128 -23.71 22.60 11.11
CA TYR A 128 -24.22 22.50 12.46
C TYR A 128 -25.70 22.10 12.43
N ASP A 129 -26.10 21.30 13.41
CA ASP A 129 -27.50 20.97 13.60
C ASP A 129 -28.19 22.09 14.40
N ASP A 130 -28.99 22.92 13.71
CA ASP A 130 -29.73 24.03 14.33
C ASP A 130 -30.81 23.55 15.31
N THR A 131 -31.21 22.28 15.25
CA THR A 131 -32.18 21.68 16.18
C THR A 131 -31.54 21.17 17.46
N PHE A 132 -30.21 21.04 17.48
CA PHE A 132 -29.48 20.58 18.65
C PHE A 132 -29.49 21.63 19.77
N ASN A 133 -30.11 21.29 20.90
CA ASN A 133 -30.17 22.17 22.06
C ASN A 133 -29.97 21.39 23.37
N LEU A 134 -28.90 21.71 24.11
CA LEU A 134 -28.59 21.08 25.39
C LEU A 134 -29.17 21.86 26.60
N ALA A 135 -29.75 23.04 26.39
CA ALA A 135 -30.26 23.88 27.48
C ALA A 135 -31.40 23.24 28.30
N PRO A 136 -32.35 22.47 27.73
CA PRO A 136 -33.42 21.86 28.52
C PRO A 136 -32.89 20.84 29.53
N GLU A 137 -33.45 20.84 30.74
CA GLU A 137 -33.08 19.93 31.83
C GLU A 137 -33.15 18.45 31.42
N ALA A 138 -34.20 18.07 30.67
CA ALA A 138 -34.37 16.71 30.17
C ALA A 138 -33.18 16.25 29.28
N ASN A 139 -32.60 17.15 28.49
CA ASN A 139 -31.48 16.83 27.60
C ASN A 139 -30.16 16.72 28.39
N GLN A 140 -29.99 17.54 29.42
CA GLN A 140 -28.85 17.44 30.34
C GLN A 140 -28.89 16.13 31.13
N GLN A 141 -30.08 15.78 31.66
CA GLN A 141 -30.27 14.50 32.33
C GLN A 141 -29.99 13.33 31.40
N ARG A 142 -30.44 13.41 30.14
CA ARG A 142 -30.16 12.37 29.14
C ARG A 142 -28.67 12.16 28.89
N LEU A 143 -27.87 13.24 28.88
CA LEU A 143 -26.42 13.13 28.71
C LEU A 143 -25.77 12.44 29.93
N LEU A 144 -26.19 12.80 31.14
CA LEU A 144 -25.74 12.15 32.37
C LEU A 144 -26.10 10.65 32.40
N ASP A 145 -27.30 10.30 31.94
CA ASP A 145 -27.76 8.91 31.85
C ASP A 145 -26.88 8.12 30.88
N ILE A 146 -26.56 8.66 29.71
CA ILE A 146 -25.65 8.01 28.75
C ILE A 146 -24.27 7.77 29.39
N CYS A 147 -23.75 8.76 30.12
CA CYS A 147 -22.47 8.61 30.82
C CYS A 147 -22.50 7.52 31.89
N ALA A 148 -23.60 7.43 32.66
CA ALA A 148 -23.79 6.40 33.66
C ALA A 148 -23.95 5.01 33.01
N ASP A 149 -24.71 4.92 31.92
CA ASP A 149 -24.92 3.69 31.16
C ASP A 149 -23.60 3.17 30.59
N LEU A 150 -22.80 4.04 29.97
CA LEU A 150 -21.49 3.66 29.40
C LEU A 150 -20.53 3.14 30.47
N ARG A 151 -20.48 3.75 31.67
CA ARG A 151 -19.64 3.25 32.77
C ARG A 151 -19.99 1.84 33.22
N ASN A 152 -21.22 1.38 32.96
CA ASN A 152 -21.68 0.05 33.34
C ASN A 152 -21.57 -0.98 32.20
N GLN A 153 -21.12 -0.58 31.01
CA GLN A 153 -20.91 -1.50 29.90
C GLN A 153 -19.57 -2.22 30.01
N ASP A 154 -19.56 -3.51 29.67
CA ASP A 154 -18.35 -4.35 29.67
C ASP A 154 -17.32 -3.91 28.61
N LEU A 155 -17.75 -3.14 27.62
CA LEU A 155 -16.89 -2.58 26.57
C LEU A 155 -16.02 -1.42 27.08
N VAL A 156 -16.40 -0.78 28.19
CA VAL A 156 -15.67 0.36 28.75
C VAL A 156 -14.63 -0.13 29.74
N GLU A 157 -13.42 -0.19 29.23
CA GLU A 157 -12.23 -0.57 29.97
C GLU A 157 -12.05 0.32 31.23
N ASN A 158 -11.92 -0.34 32.39
CA ASN A 158 -11.78 0.31 33.71
C ASN A 158 -12.90 1.32 34.06
N ARG A 159 -14.06 1.28 33.39
CA ARG A 159 -15.18 2.23 33.60
C ARG A 159 -14.78 3.71 33.46
N VAL A 160 -13.71 3.98 32.70
CA VAL A 160 -13.24 5.35 32.47
C VAL A 160 -14.08 5.98 31.36
N VAL A 161 -14.94 6.93 31.75
CA VAL A 161 -15.74 7.75 30.83
C VAL A 161 -15.58 9.21 31.23
N THR A 162 -15.11 10.01 30.28
CA THR A 162 -14.99 11.46 30.43
C THR A 162 -16.24 12.12 29.86
N CYS A 163 -17.04 12.63 30.79
CA CYS A 163 -18.13 13.58 30.58
C CYS A 163 -17.80 14.78 31.49
#